data_AF-A0A060CHL1-F1
#
_entry.id   AF-A0A060CHL1-F1
#
_cell.length_a   1.000
_cell.length_b   1.000
_cell.length_c   1.000
_cell.angle_alpha   90.00
_cell.angle_beta   90.00
_cell.angle_gamma   90.00
#
_symmetry.space_group_name_H-M   'P 1'
#
loop_
_entity.id
_entity.type
_entity.pdbx_description
1 polymer ?
#
loop_
_entity_poly.entity_id
_entity_poly.type
_entity_poly.pdbx_seq_one_letter_code
_entity_poly.pdbx_strand_id
1 'polypeptide(L)'
;MKLLVVSDSHIIKSADGKYWCNTAVHGYDFWQRYTHIFEEVHVISRVQNIETIDATKYIRVDGQGIKILALPFVRGAKGYLRNFISF
;
A
#
# COMPACT_ATOMS: atom_id res chain seq x y z
N MET A 1 12.35 -0.50 -17.03
CA MET A 1 12.91 -1.20 -15.85
C MET A 1 11.93 -1.12 -14.67
N LYS A 2 11.78 -2.19 -13.88
CA LYS A 2 10.82 -2.28 -12.75
C LYS A 2 11.53 -2.26 -11.40
N LEU A 3 10.93 -1.62 -10.39
CA LEU A 3 11.43 -1.57 -9.02
C LEU A 3 10.45 -2.26 -8.06
N LEU A 4 10.96 -3.10 -7.17
CA LEU A 4 10.21 -3.66 -6.05
C LEU A 4 10.61 -2.97 -4.75
N VAL A 5 9.64 -2.38 -4.05
CA VAL A 5 9.83 -1.76 -2.74
C VAL A 5 8.99 -2.52 -1.73
N VAL A 6 9.64 -3.17 -0.77
CA VAL A 6 8.97 -3.82 0.36
C VAL A 6 9.01 -2.85 1.53
N SER A 7 7.83 -2.41 1.99
CA SER A 7 7.73 -1.44 3.08
C SER A 7 6.71 -1.89 4.12
N ASP A 8 7.03 -1.66 5.40
CA ASP A 8 6.11 -1.91 6.51
C ASP A 8 5.13 -0.73 6.70
N SER A 9 4.51 -0.32 5.61
CA SER A 9 3.47 0.72 5.61
C SER A 9 2.12 0.12 5.93
N HIS A 10 1.25 0.93 6.52
CA HIS A 10 -0.16 0.60 6.64
C HIS A 10 -0.90 1.23 5.46
N ILE A 11 -1.20 0.40 4.46
CA ILE A 11 -2.01 0.80 3.31
C ILE A 11 -3.44 0.33 3.56
N ILE A 12 -4.38 1.16 3.14
CA ILE A 12 -5.80 0.90 3.23
C ILE A 12 -6.35 0.73 1.82
N LYS A 13 -7.09 -0.34 1.58
CA LYS A 13 -7.85 -0.55 0.35
C LYS A 13 -9.32 -0.24 0.62
N SER A 14 -9.84 0.76 -0.08
CA SER A 14 -11.24 1.15 -0.06
C SER A 14 -12.09 0.22 -0.94
N ALA A 15 -13.41 0.20 -0.72
CA ALA A 15 -14.35 -0.67 -1.43
C ALA A 15 -14.32 -0.48 -2.97
N ASP A 16 -13.95 0.71 -3.44
CA ASP A 16 -13.74 1.04 -4.86
C ASP A 16 -12.41 0.49 -5.43
N GLY A 17 -11.71 -0.40 -4.70
CA GLY A 17 -10.48 -1.07 -5.14
C GLY A 17 -9.23 -0.20 -5.02
N LYS A 18 -9.40 0.97 -4.42
CA LYS A 18 -8.49 2.10 -4.43
C LYS A 18 -7.59 2.09 -3.16
N TYR A 19 -6.30 2.39 -3.28
CA TYR A 19 -5.36 2.35 -2.15
C TYR A 19 -5.00 3.72 -1.54
N TRP A 20 -4.89 3.76 -0.22
CA TRP A 20 -4.78 4.96 0.60
C TRP A 20 -3.80 4.77 1.76
N CYS A 21 -3.18 5.85 2.24
CA CYS A 21 -2.31 5.84 3.41
C CYS A 21 -2.59 7.05 4.31
N ASN A 22 -2.31 6.91 5.61
CA ASN A 22 -2.45 7.99 6.59
C ASN A 22 -1.17 8.83 6.75
N THR A 23 -0.12 8.51 6.00
CA THR A 23 1.17 9.21 6.07
C THR A 23 1.54 9.72 4.69
N ALA A 24 2.11 10.93 4.62
CA ALA A 24 2.54 11.52 3.36
C ALA A 24 3.68 10.72 2.68
N VAL A 25 4.45 9.95 3.46
CA VAL A 25 5.63 9.19 3.02
C VAL A 25 5.31 8.03 2.08
N HIS A 26 4.04 7.64 1.95
CA HIS A 26 3.62 6.58 1.01
C HIS A 26 2.56 7.05 0.02
N GLY A 27 2.32 8.36 -0.08
CA GLY A 27 1.41 8.91 -1.06
C GLY A 27 1.94 8.80 -2.50
N TYR A 28 1.06 8.99 -3.47
CA TYR A 28 1.36 8.94 -4.90
C TYR A 28 2.55 9.85 -5.27
N ASP A 29 2.55 11.09 -4.78
CA ASP A 29 3.60 12.08 -5.04
C ASP A 29 4.99 11.62 -4.53
N PHE A 30 5.02 10.85 -3.44
CA PHE A 30 6.27 10.27 -2.94
C PHE A 30 6.85 9.27 -3.96
N TRP A 31 5.99 8.43 -4.53
CA TRP A 31 6.35 7.40 -5.50
C TRP A 31 6.66 7.96 -6.88
N GLN A 32 6.12 9.12 -7.25
CA GLN A 32 6.43 9.79 -8.51
C GLN A 32 7.93 10.03 -8.72
N ARG A 33 8.66 10.24 -7.62
CA ARG A 33 10.14 10.37 -7.64
C ARG A 33 10.84 9.11 -8.14
N TYR A 34 10.25 7.95 -7.86
CA TYR A 34 10.73 6.66 -8.35
C TYR A 34 10.24 6.39 -9.76
N THR A 35 8.96 6.68 -10.07
CA THR A 35 8.44 6.47 -11.43
C THR A 35 9.04 7.41 -12.47
N HIS A 36 9.76 8.46 -12.05
CA HIS A 36 10.57 9.29 -12.94
C HIS A 36 11.78 8.55 -13.52
N ILE A 37 12.31 7.55 -12.80
CA ILE A 37 13.48 6.76 -13.18
C ILE A 37 13.09 5.34 -13.61
N PHE A 38 12.10 4.76 -12.93
CA PHE A 38 11.60 3.41 -13.17
C PHE A 38 10.25 3.47 -13.87
N GLU A 39 10.01 2.59 -14.84
CA GLU A 39 8.73 2.55 -15.57
C GLU A 39 7.57 2.10 -14.67
N GLU A 40 7.86 1.21 -13.71
CA GLU A 40 6.85 0.64 -12.83
C GLU A 40 7.45 0.37 -11.44
N VAL A 41 6.75 0.80 -10.40
CA VAL A 41 7.11 0.59 -8.99
C VAL A 41 6.09 -0.33 -8.35
N HIS A 42 6.55 -1.48 -7.87
CA HIS A 42 5.75 -2.46 -7.14
C HIS A 42 5.97 -2.24 -5.65
N VAL A 43 4.91 -1.90 -4.94
CA VAL A 43 4.95 -1.67 -3.49
C VAL A 43 4.31 -2.86 -2.80
N ILE A 44 5.14 -3.66 -2.12
CA ILE A 44 4.65 -4.70 -1.21
C ILE A 44 4.43 -4.06 0.15
N SER A 45 3.21 -4.14 0.66
CA SER A 45 2.90 -3.62 2.00
C SER A 45 1.68 -4.28 2.63
N ARG A 46 1.49 -4.06 3.93
CA ARG A 46 0.32 -4.58 4.65
C ARG A 46 -0.91 -3.78 4.25
N VAL A 47 -1.90 -4.47 3.70
CA VAL A 47 -3.14 -3.85 3.22
C VAL A 47 -4.31 -4.26 4.11
N GLN A 48 -5.01 -3.27 4.64
CA GLN A 48 -6.27 -3.44 5.33
C GLN A 48 -7.43 -3.03 4.41
N ASN A 49 -8.44 -3.89 4.25
CA ASN A 49 -9.66 -3.53 3.52
C ASN A 49 -10.61 -2.78 4.45
N ILE A 50 -11.13 -1.62 4.01
CA ILE A 50 -12.18 -0.88 4.72
C ILE A 50 -13.27 -0.43 3.74
N GLU A 51 -14.48 -0.23 4.24
CA GLU A 51 -15.63 0.13 3.40
C GLU A 51 -15.64 1.61 3.00
N THR A 52 -15.34 2.50 3.95
CA THR A 52 -15.39 3.96 3.73
C THR A 52 -14.07 4.62 4.10
N ILE A 53 -13.60 5.52 3.24
CA ILE A 53 -12.37 6.29 3.43
C ILE A 53 -12.69 7.77 3.58
N ASP A 54 -12.05 8.42 4.56
CA ASP A 54 -12.11 9.87 4.72
C ASP A 54 -11.02 10.54 3.87
N ALA A 55 -11.38 10.96 2.65
CA ALA A 55 -10.43 11.56 1.70
C ALA A 55 -9.76 12.86 2.22
N THR A 56 -10.22 13.44 3.33
CA THR A 56 -9.56 14.60 3.95
C THR A 56 -8.36 14.24 4.81
N LYS A 57 -8.30 12.98 5.30
CA LYS A 57 -7.24 12.48 6.17
C LYS A 57 -6.29 11.53 5.47
N TYR A 58 -6.74 10.92 4.39
CA TYR A 58 -6.02 9.87 3.69
C TYR A 58 -5.51 10.35 2.35
N ILE A 59 -4.27 9.99 2.06
CA ILE A 59 -3.59 10.34 0.82
C ILE A 59 -3.64 9.13 -0.11
N ARG A 60 -3.87 9.40 -1.40
CA ARG A 60 -3.87 8.39 -2.45
C ARG A 60 -2.49 7.75 -2.59
N VAL A 61 -2.40 6.41 -2.63
CA VAL A 61 -1.13 5.69 -2.79
C VAL A 61 -0.89 5.24 -4.23
N ASP A 62 -1.94 4.72 -4.88
CA ASP A 62 -1.85 4.21 -6.25
C ASP A 62 -1.96 5.30 -7.31
N GLY A 63 -1.63 4.91 -8.55
CA GLY A 63 -1.75 5.74 -9.74
C GLY A 63 -0.94 5.14 -10.89
N GLN A 64 -0.68 5.93 -11.92
CA GLN A 64 0.06 5.45 -13.09
C GLN A 64 1.49 5.04 -12.71
N GLY A 65 1.93 3.87 -13.17
CA GLY A 65 3.27 3.36 -12.89
C GLY A 65 3.47 2.79 -11.48
N ILE A 66 2.41 2.68 -10.67
CA ILE A 66 2.47 2.11 -9.32
C ILE A 66 1.53 0.92 -9.21
N LYS A 67 2.05 -0.20 -8.72
CA LYS A 67 1.28 -1.41 -8.42
C LYS A 67 1.46 -1.79 -6.96
N ILE A 68 0.36 -2.04 -6.27
CA ILE A 68 0.39 -2.42 -4.86
C ILE A 68 0.13 -3.90 -4.75
N LEU A 69 1.08 -4.60 -4.15
CA LEU A 69 1.05 -6.01 -3.86
C LEU A 69 0.69 -6.16 -2.38
N ALA A 70 -0.54 -6.60 -2.15
CA ALA A 70 -1.12 -6.64 -0.82
C ALA A 70 -0.57 -7.81 0.01
N LEU A 71 0.00 -7.52 1.17
CA LEU A 71 0.22 -8.48 2.24
C LEU A 71 -0.92 -8.43 3.26
N PRO A 72 -1.23 -9.56 3.92
CA PRO A 72 -2.18 -9.58 5.03
C PRO A 72 -1.85 -8.53 6.09
N PHE A 73 -2.85 -7.77 6.51
CA PHE A 73 -2.70 -6.86 7.64
C PHE A 73 -2.61 -7.65 8.94
N VAL A 74 -1.41 -7.70 9.50
CA VAL A 74 -1.11 -8.44 10.73
C VAL A 74 -0.69 -7.50 11.83
N ARG A 75 -1.27 -7.68 13.02
CA ARG A 75 -0.89 -6.93 14.23
C ARG A 75 -0.52 -7.90 15.36
N GLY A 76 0.74 -7.83 15.80
CA GLY A 76 1.28 -8.63 16.90
C GLY A 76 1.43 -10.12 16.59
N ALA A 77 2.08 -10.85 17.52
CA ALA A 77 2.42 -12.27 17.33
C ALA A 77 1.20 -13.17 17.04
N LYS A 78 0.07 -12.92 17.71
CA LYS A 78 -1.18 -13.67 17.47
C LYS A 78 -1.71 -13.49 16.04
N GLY A 79 -1.57 -12.28 15.49
CA GLY A 79 -1.96 -12.01 14.11
C GLY A 79 -1.08 -12.75 13.10
N TYR A 80 0.22 -12.89 13.39
CA TYR A 80 1.15 -13.61 12.52
C TYR A 80 0.82 -15.10 12.47
N LEU A 81 0.58 -15.71 13.65
CA LEU A 81 0.15 -17.10 13.74
C LEU A 81 -1.16 -17.34 12.98
N ARG A 82 -2.14 -16.43 13.11
CA ARG A 82 -3.44 -16.56 12.45
C ARG A 82 -3.37 -16.43 10.92
N ASN A 83 -2.47 -15.60 10.41
CA ASN A 83 -2.35 -15.33 8.97
C ASN A 83 -1.19 -16.07 8.31
N PHE A 84 -0.56 -17.03 9.00
CA PHE A 84 0.64 -17.73 8.49
C PHE A 84 0.41 -18.41 7.14
N ILE A 85 -0.81 -18.88 6.87
CA ILE A 85 -1.20 -19.55 5.61
C ILE A 85 -1.64 -18.53 4.53
N SER A 86 -1.89 -17.27 4.91
CA SER A 86 -2.37 -16.22 4.00
C SER A 86 -1.24 -15.38 3.40
N PHE A 87 0.01 -15.63 3.78
CA PHE A 87 1.23 -15.04 3.20
C PHE A 87 1.70 -15.87 2.00
#